data_AF-A0A7X5QS10-F1
#
_entry.id   AF-A0A7X5QS10-F1
#
_cell.length_a   1.000
_cell.length_b   1.000
_cell.length_c   1.000
_cell.angle_alpha   90.00
_cell.angle_beta   90.00
_cell.angle_gamma   90.00
#
_symmetry.space_group_name_H-M   'P 1'
#
loop_
_entity.id
_entity.type
_entity.pdbx_description
1 polymer ?
#
loop_
_entity_poly.entity_id
_entity_poly.type
_entity_poly.pdbx_seq_one_letter_code
_entity_poly.pdbx_strand_id
1 'polypeptide(L)'
;MKWVKWGLVVAVAAGLFGLGHHMAAADGAERIATLKATYAEQAKTAADAALERERKQAADFAATAQQYEKDKADAKATSDRVVADLRSGALRLRDRWATQVLAGQAAVAAGSGQPDAGADDRAASAGRIVRAAAQCDAQVRGLQDILKAERADESLSPSKERP
;
A
#
# COMPACT_ATOMS: atom_id res chain seq x y z
N MET A 1 -28.19 79.13 -28.49
CA MET A 1 -28.53 78.63 -27.12
C MET A 1 -28.97 77.16 -27.06
N LYS A 2 -29.63 76.60 -28.09
CA LYS A 2 -30.06 75.16 -28.08
C LYS A 2 -28.89 74.17 -28.12
N TRP A 3 -27.85 74.44 -28.89
CA TRP A 3 -26.67 73.58 -29.04
C TRP A 3 -25.85 73.39 -27.75
N VAL A 4 -25.71 74.44 -26.95
CA VAL A 4 -25.03 74.37 -25.64
C VAL A 4 -25.78 73.48 -24.65
N LYS A 5 -27.12 73.49 -24.68
CA LYS A 5 -27.96 72.65 -23.82
C LYS A 5 -27.81 71.17 -24.18
N TRP A 6 -27.77 70.81 -25.46
CA TRP A 6 -27.54 69.44 -25.91
C TRP A 6 -26.12 68.95 -25.59
N GLY A 7 -25.10 69.80 -25.74
CA GLY A 7 -23.73 69.46 -25.38
C GLY A 7 -23.56 69.12 -23.89
N LEU A 8 -24.23 69.88 -23.01
CA LEU A 8 -24.19 69.63 -21.57
C LEU A 8 -24.89 68.30 -21.19
N VAL A 9 -26.01 67.97 -21.84
CA VAL A 9 -26.70 66.68 -21.61
C VAL A 9 -25.82 65.50 -22.03
N VAL A 10 -25.14 65.58 -23.17
CA VAL A 10 -24.23 64.52 -23.63
C VAL A 10 -23.03 64.37 -22.70
N ALA A 11 -22.46 65.46 -22.22
CA ALA A 11 -21.32 65.42 -21.28
C ALA A 11 -21.70 64.74 -19.94
N VAL A 12 -22.89 65.05 -19.41
CA VAL A 12 -23.39 64.39 -18.18
C VAL A 12 -23.67 62.91 -18.42
N ALA A 13 -24.30 62.56 -19.54
CA ALA A 13 -24.57 61.15 -19.89
C ALA A 13 -23.26 60.34 -20.05
N ALA A 14 -22.26 60.92 -20.71
CA ALA A 14 -20.94 60.30 -20.85
C ALA A 14 -20.23 60.13 -19.50
N GLY A 15 -20.31 61.13 -18.61
CA GLY A 15 -19.74 61.05 -17.26
C GLY A 15 -20.40 59.96 -16.40
N LEU A 16 -21.73 59.85 -16.44
CA LEU A 16 -22.47 58.79 -15.74
C LEU A 16 -22.16 57.40 -16.31
N PHE A 17 -22.04 57.28 -17.63
CA PHE A 17 -21.66 56.02 -18.27
C PHE A 17 -20.23 55.60 -17.90
N GLY A 18 -19.27 56.54 -17.93
CA GLY A 18 -17.88 56.28 -17.53
C GLY A 18 -17.77 55.84 -16.07
N LEU A 19 -18.47 56.53 -15.16
CA LEU A 19 -18.51 56.17 -13.74
C LEU A 19 -19.11 54.76 -13.52
N GLY A 20 -20.25 54.49 -14.16
CA GLY A 20 -20.90 53.18 -14.08
C GLY A 20 -20.04 52.05 -14.66
N HIS A 21 -19.35 52.28 -15.78
CA HIS A 21 -18.45 51.30 -16.37
C HIS A 21 -17.25 51.02 -15.46
N HIS A 22 -16.63 52.05 -14.87
CA HIS A 22 -15.53 51.88 -13.93
C HIS A 22 -15.94 51.09 -12.67
N MET A 23 -17.11 51.36 -12.11
CA MET A 23 -17.61 50.61 -10.96
C MET A 23 -17.94 49.17 -11.31
N ALA A 24 -18.60 48.93 -12.45
CA ALA A 24 -18.86 47.56 -12.93
C ALA A 24 -17.57 46.77 -13.21
N ALA A 25 -16.53 47.44 -13.73
CA ALA A 25 -15.23 46.82 -13.95
C ALA A 25 -14.50 46.49 -12.64
N ALA A 26 -14.57 47.38 -11.64
CA ALA A 26 -14.00 47.14 -10.31
C ALA A 26 -14.70 45.98 -9.58
N ASP A 27 -16.04 45.98 -9.54
CA ASP A 27 -16.84 44.89 -8.98
C ASP A 27 -16.57 43.57 -9.71
N GLY A 28 -16.45 43.62 -11.04
CA GLY A 28 -16.10 42.47 -11.86
C GLY A 28 -14.71 41.91 -11.53
N ALA A 29 -13.72 42.78 -11.35
CA ALA A 29 -12.36 42.38 -10.97
C ALA A 29 -12.32 41.76 -9.57
N GLU A 30 -13.05 42.32 -8.59
CA GLU A 30 -13.15 41.77 -7.24
C GLU A 30 -13.81 40.39 -7.23
N ARG A 31 -14.90 40.22 -7.98
CA ARG A 31 -15.57 38.92 -8.15
C ARG A 31 -14.65 37.89 -8.80
N ILE A 32 -13.89 38.27 -9.82
CA ILE A 32 -12.91 37.37 -10.44
C ILE A 32 -11.79 37.03 -9.46
N ALA A 33 -11.30 37.99 -8.66
CA ALA A 33 -10.26 37.76 -7.68
C ALA A 33 -10.72 36.82 -6.55
N THR A 34 -11.92 37.03 -6.02
CA THR A 34 -12.52 36.15 -5.01
C THR A 34 -12.77 34.74 -5.56
N LEU A 35 -13.31 34.62 -6.78
CA LEU A 35 -13.46 33.31 -7.45
C LEU A 35 -12.11 32.61 -7.64
N LYS A 36 -11.08 33.32 -8.08
CA LYS A 36 -9.73 32.73 -8.22
C LYS A 36 -9.19 32.26 -6.88
N ALA A 37 -9.38 33.04 -5.81
CA ALA A 37 -8.93 32.66 -4.48
C ALA A 37 -9.66 31.42 -3.96
N THR A 38 -10.98 31.34 -4.12
CA THR A 38 -11.76 30.16 -3.69
C THR A 38 -11.38 28.92 -4.50
N TYR A 39 -11.20 29.04 -5.82
CA TYR A 39 -10.70 27.93 -6.64
C TYR A 39 -9.30 27.49 -6.24
N ALA A 40 -8.40 28.41 -5.93
CA ALA A 40 -7.05 28.08 -5.47
C ALA A 40 -7.06 27.37 -4.11
N GLU A 41 -7.92 27.80 -3.19
CA GLU A 41 -8.10 27.15 -1.88
C GLU A 41 -8.68 25.74 -2.02
N GLN A 42 -9.69 25.56 -2.87
CA GLN A 42 -10.25 24.24 -3.18
C GLN A 42 -9.21 23.32 -3.83
N ALA A 43 -8.43 23.83 -4.79
CA ALA A 43 -7.36 23.08 -5.43
C ALA A 43 -6.27 22.67 -4.44
N LYS A 44 -5.89 23.57 -3.53
CA LYS A 44 -4.92 23.26 -2.46
C LYS A 44 -5.46 22.19 -1.51
N THR A 45 -6.71 22.32 -1.06
CA THR A 45 -7.33 21.34 -0.16
C THR A 45 -7.41 19.96 -0.81
N ALA A 46 -7.76 19.91 -2.10
CA ALA A 46 -7.78 18.66 -2.86
C ALA A 46 -6.36 18.07 -3.01
N ALA A 47 -5.35 18.89 -3.25
CA ALA A 47 -3.95 18.47 -3.35
C ALA A 47 -3.40 17.95 -2.01
N ASP A 48 -3.68 18.65 -0.90
CA ASP A 48 -3.28 18.24 0.44
C ASP A 48 -3.93 16.88 0.81
N ALA A 49 -5.23 16.73 0.52
CA ALA A 49 -5.95 15.47 0.75
C ALA A 49 -5.45 14.31 -0.14
N ALA A 50 -4.91 14.60 -1.34
CA ALA A 50 -4.28 13.60 -2.19
C ALA A 50 -2.91 13.20 -1.63
N LEU A 51 -2.10 14.17 -1.21
CA LEU A 51 -0.80 13.94 -0.61
C LEU A 51 -0.88 13.14 0.69
N GLU A 52 -1.88 13.40 1.54
CA GLU A 52 -2.12 12.62 2.76
C GLU A 52 -2.43 11.15 2.43
N ARG A 53 -3.24 10.90 1.41
CA ARG A 53 -3.54 9.55 0.93
C ARG A 53 -2.29 8.85 0.40
N GLU A 54 -1.48 9.53 -0.41
CA GLU A 54 -0.21 8.98 -0.92
C GLU A 54 0.76 8.65 0.23
N ARG A 55 0.88 9.54 1.22
CA ARG A 55 1.73 9.30 2.41
C ARG A 55 1.27 8.10 3.21
N LYS A 56 -0.04 7.96 3.41
CA LYS A 56 -0.61 6.81 4.12
C LYS A 56 -0.34 5.50 3.36
N GLN A 57 -0.62 5.48 2.06
CA GLN A 57 -0.33 4.30 1.22
C GLN A 57 1.15 3.95 1.26
N ALA A 58 2.05 4.94 1.13
CA ALA A 58 3.49 4.71 1.21
C ALA A 58 3.91 4.14 2.57
N ALA A 59 3.31 4.60 3.67
CA ALA A 59 3.57 4.07 5.01
C ALA A 59 3.10 2.61 5.15
N ASP A 60 1.91 2.29 4.64
CA ASP A 60 1.36 0.93 4.66
C ASP A 60 2.24 -0.03 3.84
N PHE A 61 2.65 0.37 2.63
CA PHE A 61 3.60 -0.41 1.82
C PHE A 61 4.95 -0.59 2.52
N ALA A 62 5.49 0.45 3.17
CA ALA A 62 6.74 0.35 3.90
C ALA A 62 6.65 -0.61 5.09
N ALA A 63 5.53 -0.58 5.83
CA ALA A 63 5.27 -1.50 6.93
C ALA A 63 5.17 -2.95 6.44
N THR A 64 4.43 -3.20 5.35
CA THR A 64 4.34 -4.53 4.73
C THR A 64 5.71 -5.02 4.25
N ALA A 65 6.52 -4.16 3.62
CA ALA A 65 7.86 -4.52 3.18
C ALA A 65 8.79 -4.91 4.35
N GLN A 66 8.73 -4.15 5.45
CA GLN A 66 9.50 -4.47 6.66
C GLN A 66 9.06 -5.81 7.26
N GLN A 67 7.74 -6.05 7.35
CA GLN A 67 7.20 -7.31 7.85
C GLN A 67 7.60 -8.49 6.95
N TYR A 68 7.59 -8.30 5.63
CA TYR A 68 7.99 -9.33 4.68
C TYR A 68 9.46 -9.76 4.84
N GLU A 69 10.39 -8.81 5.01
CA GLU A 69 11.78 -9.16 5.25
C GLU A 69 11.99 -9.85 6.60
N LYS A 70 11.23 -9.45 7.64
CA LYS A 70 11.22 -10.16 8.92
C LYS A 70 10.71 -11.60 8.76
N ASP A 71 9.57 -11.78 8.11
CA ASP A 71 8.98 -13.10 7.88
C ASP A 71 9.92 -14.02 7.09
N LYS A 72 10.70 -13.46 6.15
CA LYS A 72 11.72 -14.20 5.40
C LYS A 72 12.89 -14.63 6.29
N ALA A 73 13.33 -13.79 7.22
CA ALA A 73 14.34 -14.14 8.21
C ALA A 73 13.80 -15.22 9.18
N ASP A 74 12.57 -15.08 9.65
CA ASP A 74 11.90 -16.04 10.54
C ASP A 74 11.67 -17.39 9.84
N ALA A 75 11.32 -17.39 8.55
CA ALA A 75 11.19 -18.58 7.73
C ALA A 75 12.54 -19.33 7.61
N LYS A 76 13.64 -18.59 7.45
CA LYS A 76 14.98 -19.18 7.48
C LYS A 76 15.31 -19.77 8.85
N ALA A 77 15.09 -19.02 9.93
CA ALA A 77 15.36 -19.50 11.29
C ALA A 77 14.53 -20.75 11.64
N THR A 78 13.27 -20.78 11.22
CA THR A 78 12.38 -21.94 11.39
C THR A 78 12.89 -23.16 10.63
N SER A 79 13.31 -22.98 9.38
CA SER A 79 13.94 -24.04 8.60
C SER A 79 15.21 -24.57 9.26
N ASP A 80 16.11 -23.69 9.68
CA ASP A 80 17.36 -24.07 10.33
C ASP A 80 17.09 -24.84 11.64
N ARG A 81 16.09 -24.42 12.43
CA ARG A 81 15.62 -25.13 13.63
C ARG A 81 15.10 -26.53 13.30
N VAL A 82 14.24 -26.66 12.28
CA VAL A 82 13.71 -27.98 11.86
C VAL A 82 14.85 -28.91 11.44
N VAL A 83 15.85 -28.42 10.70
CA VAL A 83 17.02 -29.23 10.33
C VAL A 83 17.80 -29.66 11.56
N ALA A 84 18.04 -28.75 12.51
CA ALA A 84 18.75 -29.06 13.74
C ALA A 84 18.01 -30.10 14.59
N ASP A 85 16.69 -29.94 14.75
CA ASP A 85 15.85 -30.85 15.53
C ASP A 85 15.74 -32.25 14.88
N LEU A 86 15.77 -32.32 13.54
CA LEU A 86 15.84 -33.60 12.82
C LEU A 86 17.19 -34.29 13.00
N ARG A 87 18.29 -33.53 13.07
CA ARG A 87 19.65 -34.09 13.30
C ARG A 87 19.87 -34.52 14.74
N SER A 88 19.32 -33.79 15.71
CA SER A 88 19.38 -34.16 17.12
C SER A 88 18.42 -35.28 17.50
N GLY A 89 17.48 -35.63 16.60
CA GLY A 89 16.43 -36.61 16.85
C GLY A 89 15.28 -36.08 17.71
N ALA A 90 15.26 -34.79 18.05
CA ALA A 90 14.15 -34.13 18.72
C ALA A 90 12.87 -34.14 17.87
N LEU A 91 13.02 -34.08 16.54
CA LEU A 91 11.95 -34.34 15.57
C LEU A 91 12.23 -35.63 14.80
N ARG A 92 11.15 -36.31 14.40
CA ARG A 92 11.22 -37.47 13.50
C ARG A 92 10.23 -37.31 12.35
N LEU A 93 10.70 -37.58 11.14
CA LEU A 93 9.84 -37.64 9.96
C LEU A 93 8.94 -38.88 10.06
N ARG A 94 7.68 -38.75 9.62
CA ARG A 94 6.77 -39.91 9.48
C ARG A 94 7.33 -40.90 8.46
N ASP A 95 7.01 -42.19 8.61
CA ASP A 95 7.50 -43.29 7.77
C ASP A 95 7.21 -43.14 6.26
N ARG A 96 6.21 -42.35 5.89
CA ARG A 96 5.90 -42.02 4.48
C ARG A 96 6.85 -40.97 3.86
N TRP A 97 7.59 -40.25 4.71
CA TRP A 97 8.59 -39.23 4.37
C TRP A 97 10.02 -39.73 4.63
N ALA A 98 10.19 -40.70 5.52
CA ALA A 98 11.31 -41.62 5.39
C ALA A 98 11.09 -42.40 4.09
N THR A 99 12.01 -42.36 3.14
CA THR A 99 11.84 -43.08 1.87
C THR A 99 11.50 -44.56 2.15
N GLN A 100 10.44 -45.11 1.54
CA GLN A 100 9.92 -46.46 1.83
C GLN A 100 10.97 -47.58 1.68
N VAL A 101 11.99 -47.37 0.83
CA VAL A 101 13.16 -48.24 0.71
C VAL A 101 13.95 -48.35 2.03
N LEU A 102 14.02 -47.26 2.80
CA LEU A 102 14.71 -47.17 4.09
C LEU A 102 13.82 -47.49 5.31
N ALA A 103 12.48 -47.46 5.24
CA ALA A 103 11.67 -47.81 6.41
C ALA A 103 11.85 -49.29 6.81
N GLY A 104 11.93 -50.19 5.82
CA GLY A 104 12.24 -51.61 6.04
C GLY A 104 13.72 -51.88 6.28
N GLN A 105 14.62 -51.17 5.60
CA GLN A 105 16.07 -51.37 5.72
C GLN A 105 16.70 -50.66 6.93
N ALA A 106 16.13 -49.57 7.44
CA ALA A 106 16.58 -48.95 8.70
C ALA A 106 16.19 -49.79 9.91
N ALA A 107 15.08 -50.54 9.86
CA ALA A 107 14.74 -51.53 10.90
C ALA A 107 15.73 -52.71 10.89
N VAL A 108 16.20 -53.13 9.70
CA VAL A 108 17.19 -54.20 9.54
C VAL A 108 18.63 -53.71 9.83
N ALA A 109 18.96 -52.46 9.48
CA ALA A 109 20.27 -51.84 9.70
C ALA A 109 20.44 -51.24 11.12
N ALA A 110 19.35 -50.96 11.83
CA ALA A 110 19.41 -50.69 13.27
C ALA A 110 19.95 -51.90 14.06
N GLY A 111 19.83 -53.11 13.51
CA GLY A 111 20.53 -54.31 14.00
C GLY A 111 22.03 -54.37 13.64
N SER A 112 22.51 -53.53 12.71
CA SER A 112 23.88 -53.57 12.18
C SER A 112 24.73 -52.31 12.47
N GLY A 113 24.23 -51.34 13.24
CA GLY A 113 25.01 -50.19 13.74
C GLY A 113 25.55 -49.24 12.65
N GLN A 114 25.04 -49.31 11.42
CA GLN A 114 25.60 -48.55 10.30
C GLN A 114 24.92 -47.17 10.18
N PRO A 115 25.69 -46.07 10.07
CA PRO A 115 25.13 -44.73 9.94
C PRO A 115 24.31 -44.57 8.65
N ASP A 116 23.12 -44.00 8.77
CA ASP A 116 22.22 -43.71 7.64
C ASP A 116 22.75 -42.51 6.84
N ALA A 117 23.46 -42.81 5.75
CA ALA A 117 24.07 -41.81 4.88
C ALA A 117 23.06 -40.84 4.24
N GLY A 118 21.76 -41.18 4.18
CA GLY A 118 20.72 -40.32 3.61
C GLY A 118 20.01 -39.44 4.64
N ALA A 119 20.35 -39.54 5.93
CA ALA A 119 19.65 -38.81 6.99
C ALA A 119 19.79 -37.28 6.85
N ASP A 120 21.00 -36.81 6.53
CA ASP A 120 21.28 -35.38 6.37
C ASP A 120 20.54 -34.77 5.17
N ASP A 121 20.50 -35.47 4.04
CA ASP A 121 19.80 -35.01 2.84
C ASP A 121 18.29 -34.91 3.06
N ARG A 122 17.71 -35.84 3.83
CA ARG A 122 16.29 -35.80 4.21
C ARG A 122 16.00 -34.65 5.17
N ALA A 123 16.87 -34.43 6.17
CA ALA A 123 16.73 -33.29 7.07
C ALA A 123 16.81 -31.96 6.32
N ALA A 124 17.80 -31.80 5.43
CA ALA A 124 17.95 -30.61 4.59
C ALA A 124 16.75 -30.40 3.66
N SER A 125 16.22 -31.48 3.08
CA SER A 125 15.05 -31.41 2.19
C SER A 125 13.78 -31.02 2.93
N ALA A 126 13.55 -31.56 4.13
CA ALA A 126 12.45 -31.14 4.99
C ALA A 126 12.55 -29.66 5.36
N GLY A 127 13.75 -29.19 5.72
CA GLY A 127 14.03 -27.77 5.98
C GLY A 127 13.66 -26.87 4.80
N ARG A 128 14.09 -27.22 3.57
CA ARG A 128 13.74 -26.45 2.36
C ARG A 128 12.23 -26.36 2.14
N ILE A 129 11.48 -27.44 2.36
CA ILE A 129 10.03 -27.46 2.21
C ILE A 129 9.35 -26.57 3.25
N VAL A 130 9.77 -26.67 4.52
CA VAL A 130 9.25 -25.81 5.60
C VAL A 130 9.54 -24.34 5.32
N ARG A 131 10.76 -24.02 4.85
CA ARG A 131 11.13 -22.66 4.44
C ARG A 131 10.21 -22.16 3.34
N ALA A 132 10.00 -22.96 2.29
CA ALA A 132 9.16 -22.57 1.15
C ALA A 132 7.72 -22.33 1.59
N ALA A 133 7.15 -23.20 2.44
CA ALA A 133 5.82 -23.03 3.00
C ALA A 133 5.70 -21.73 3.81
N ALA A 134 6.64 -21.47 4.72
CA ALA A 134 6.65 -20.24 5.52
C ALA A 134 6.79 -18.97 4.65
N GLN A 135 7.56 -19.04 3.55
CA GLN A 135 7.68 -17.93 2.59
C GLN A 135 6.40 -17.71 1.78
N CYS A 136 5.67 -18.77 1.43
CA CYS A 136 4.36 -18.66 0.81
C CYS A 136 3.34 -18.02 1.77
N ASP A 137 3.31 -18.46 3.02
CA ASP A 137 2.42 -17.89 4.05
C ASP A 137 2.70 -16.41 4.28
N ALA A 138 3.99 -16.01 4.32
CA ALA A 138 4.40 -14.62 4.41
C ALA A 138 3.92 -13.77 3.23
N GLN A 139 4.03 -14.29 2.01
CA GLN A 139 3.52 -13.61 0.81
C GLN A 139 2.00 -13.45 0.85
N VAL A 140 1.27 -14.52 1.19
CA VAL A 140 -0.20 -14.48 1.29
C VAL A 140 -0.64 -13.46 2.35
N ARG A 141 0.02 -13.45 3.52
CA ARG A 141 -0.27 -12.49 4.58
C ARG A 141 0.00 -11.05 4.12
N GLY A 142 1.14 -10.80 3.50
CA GLY A 142 1.47 -9.47 2.97
C GLY A 142 0.45 -8.96 1.95
N LEU A 143 0.03 -9.81 1.00
CA LEU A 143 -1.01 -9.45 0.03
C LEU A 143 -2.36 -9.17 0.71
N GLN A 144 -2.74 -9.98 1.70
CA GLN A 144 -3.97 -9.76 2.45
C GLN A 144 -3.95 -8.45 3.24
N ASP A 145 -2.80 -8.06 3.79
CA ASP A 145 -2.68 -6.83 4.57
C ASP A 145 -2.77 -5.59 3.67
N ILE A 146 -2.18 -5.63 2.46
CA ILE A 146 -2.37 -4.59 1.44
C ILE A 146 -3.85 -4.45 1.08
N LEU A 147 -4.54 -5.55 0.79
CA LEU A 147 -5.96 -5.51 0.42
C LEU A 147 -6.85 -4.97 1.56
N LYS A 148 -6.52 -5.27 2.81
CA LYS A 148 -7.24 -4.71 3.97
C LYS A 148 -6.99 -3.21 4.09
N ALA A 149 -5.76 -2.75 3.89
CA ALA A 149 -5.42 -1.33 3.90
C ALA A 149 -6.17 -0.55 2.81
N GLU A 150 -6.16 -1.06 1.57
CA GLU A 150 -6.90 -0.46 0.44
C GLU A 150 -8.40 -0.38 0.73
N ARG A 151 -9.01 -1.45 1.27
CA ARG A 151 -10.44 -1.46 1.60
C ARG A 151 -10.79 -0.53 2.76
N ALA A 152 -9.90 -0.41 3.75
CA ALA A 152 -10.09 0.55 4.85
C ALA A 152 -10.08 1.98 4.31
N ASP A 153 -9.17 2.30 3.38
CA ASP A 153 -9.13 3.60 2.72
C ASP A 153 -10.36 3.85 1.83
N GLU A 154 -10.87 2.86 1.11
CA GLU A 154 -12.11 2.98 0.33
C GLU A 154 -13.32 3.23 1.25
N SER A 155 -13.39 2.57 2.39
CA SER A 155 -14.49 2.76 3.37
C SER A 155 -14.49 4.14 4.04
N LEU A 156 -13.33 4.83 4.04
CA LEU A 156 -13.16 6.17 4.59
C LEU A 156 -13.35 7.26 3.52
N SER A 157 -13.46 6.90 2.24
CA SER A 157 -13.85 7.85 1.19
C SER A 157 -15.35 8.17 1.39
N PRO A 158 -15.74 9.45 1.57
CA PRO A 158 -17.15 9.82 1.57
C PRO A 158 -17.77 9.32 0.26
N SER A 159 -18.90 8.63 0.38
CA SER A 159 -19.61 8.00 -0.74
C SER A 159 -19.66 8.97 -1.92
N LYS A 160 -18.86 8.67 -2.95
CA LYS A 160 -18.90 9.39 -4.21
C LYS A 160 -20.34 9.30 -4.69
N GLU A 161 -21.03 10.44 -4.68
CA GLU A 161 -22.41 10.58 -5.15
C GLU A 161 -22.56 9.81 -6.46
N ARG A 162 -23.34 8.72 -6.42
CA ARG A 162 -23.78 8.03 -7.62
C ARG A 162 -24.96 8.84 -8.18
N PRO A 163 -24.97 9.15 -9.49
CA PRO A 163 -26.11 9.79 -10.14
C PRO A 163 -27.37 8.92 -10.09
#